data_AF-M5DU99-F1
#
_entry.id   AF-M5DU99-F1
#
_cell.length_a   1.000
_cell.length_b   1.000
_cell.length_c   1.000
_cell.angle_alpha   90.00
_cell.angle_beta   90.00
_cell.angle_gamma   90.00
#
_symmetry.space_group_name_H-M   'P 1'
#
loop_
_entity.id
_entity.type
_entity.pdbx_description
1 polymer ?
#
loop_
_entity_poly.entity_id
_entity_poly.type
_entity_poly.pdbx_seq_one_letter_code
_entity_poly.pdbx_strand_id
1 'polypeptide(L)'
;MSEPSLVSQGLELMIFGMGVVFVFLTMLVFVTGFMSKLVTKLTPEPVIVPAKVVTKKQPGVDPQLLKVLSAAVKEHRARQK
;
A
#
# COMPACT_ATOMS: atom_id res chain seq x y z
N MET A 1 -35.22 51.87 -3.59
CA MET A 1 -34.57 50.78 -4.34
C MET A 1 -33.10 50.84 -3.98
N SER A 2 -32.65 49.94 -3.11
CA SER A 2 -31.26 49.87 -2.67
C SER A 2 -30.52 48.91 -3.59
N GLU A 3 -29.84 49.47 -4.59
CA GLU A 3 -28.96 48.71 -5.49
C GLU A 3 -27.88 48.03 -4.65
N PRO A 4 -27.78 46.69 -4.67
CA PRO A 4 -26.71 46.00 -3.96
C PRO A 4 -25.37 46.46 -4.54
N SER A 5 -24.43 46.82 -3.66
CA SER A 5 -23.12 47.30 -4.09
C SER A 5 -22.40 46.23 -4.93
N LEU A 6 -21.58 46.65 -5.89
CA LEU A 6 -20.81 45.71 -6.74
C LEU A 6 -19.96 44.73 -5.90
N VAL A 7 -19.52 45.17 -4.71
CA VAL A 7 -18.81 44.31 -3.75
C VAL A 7 -19.73 43.20 -3.22
N SER A 8 -20.99 43.50 -2.92
CA SER A 8 -21.98 42.51 -2.51
C SER A 8 -22.25 41.48 -3.60
N GLN A 9 -22.41 41.91 -4.85
CA GLN A 9 -22.60 41.00 -5.98
C GLN A 9 -21.34 40.15 -6.25
N GLY A 10 -20.15 40.72 -6.15
CA GLY A 10 -18.89 39.99 -6.27
C GLY A 10 -18.72 38.94 -5.17
N LEU A 11 -19.11 39.26 -3.94
CA LEU A 11 -19.08 38.32 -2.81
C LEU A 11 -20.08 37.18 -3.01
N GLU A 12 -21.29 37.49 -3.45
CA GLU A 12 -22.33 36.51 -3.74
C GLU A 12 -21.90 35.56 -4.87
N LEU A 13 -21.28 36.10 -5.94
CA LEU A 13 -20.70 35.32 -7.03
C LEU A 13 -19.54 34.43 -6.55
N MET A 14 -18.68 34.92 -5.67
CA MET A 14 -17.57 34.12 -5.11
C MET A 14 -18.10 32.95 -4.28
N ILE A 15 -19.06 33.20 -3.39
CA ILE A 15 -19.66 32.15 -2.56
C ILE A 15 -20.36 31.13 -3.44
N PHE A 16 -21.13 31.58 -4.44
CA PHE A 16 -21.84 30.69 -5.34
C PHE A 16 -20.88 29.87 -6.22
N GLY A 17 -19.92 30.53 -6.87
CA GLY A 17 -18.93 29.87 -7.72
C GLY A 17 -18.05 28.89 -6.96
N MET A 18 -17.52 29.31 -5.81
CA MET A 18 -16.71 28.45 -4.94
C MET A 18 -17.53 27.30 -4.35
N GLY A 19 -18.80 27.55 -3.99
CA GLY A 19 -19.72 26.54 -3.48
C GLY A 19 -20.05 25.46 -4.51
N VAL A 20 -20.38 25.86 -5.75
CA VAL A 20 -20.67 24.91 -6.84
C VAL A 20 -19.44 24.05 -7.15
N VAL A 21 -18.25 24.67 -7.23
CA VAL A 21 -17.00 23.93 -7.45
C VAL A 21 -16.74 22.95 -6.29
N PHE A 22 -16.91 23.39 -5.05
CA PHE A 22 -16.73 22.53 -3.88
C PHE A 22 -17.69 21.32 -3.90
N VAL A 23 -18.96 21.53 -4.20
CA VAL A 23 -19.96 20.45 -4.32
C VAL A 23 -19.60 19.50 -5.45
N PHE A 24 -19.20 20.04 -6.61
CA PHE A 24 -18.79 19.25 -7.76
C PHE A 24 -17.57 18.38 -7.47
N LEU A 25 -16.53 18.94 -6.86
CA LEU A 25 -15.34 18.20 -6.45
C LEU A 25 -15.66 17.15 -5.38
N THR A 26 -16.48 17.50 -4.38
CA THR A 26 -16.94 16.57 -3.36
C THR A 26 -17.64 15.37 -4.01
N MET A 27 -18.55 15.62 -4.96
CA MET A 27 -19.24 14.58 -5.71
C MET A 27 -18.27 13.72 -6.53
N LEU A 28 -17.26 14.32 -7.18
CA LEU A 28 -16.21 13.57 -7.88
C LEU A 28 -15.40 12.68 -6.94
N VAL A 29 -15.07 13.15 -5.73
CA VAL A 29 -14.35 12.35 -4.73
C VAL A 29 -15.20 11.15 -4.30
N PHE A 30 -16.51 11.33 -4.10
CA PHE A 30 -17.41 10.22 -3.80
C PHE A 30 -17.48 9.20 -4.94
N VAL A 31 -17.60 9.66 -6.19
CA VAL A 31 -17.67 8.77 -7.37
C VAL A 31 -16.37 8.01 -7.54
N THR A 32 -15.23 8.69 -7.48
CA THR A 32 -13.90 8.05 -7.59
C THR A 32 -13.61 7.11 -6.43
N GLY A 33 -14.05 7.44 -5.20
CA GLY A 33 -13.99 6.56 -4.05
C GLY A 33 -14.87 5.31 -4.20
N PHE A 34 -16.08 5.46 -4.76
CA PHE A 34 -16.95 4.33 -5.08
C PHE A 34 -16.34 3.44 -6.16
N MET A 35 -15.77 4.05 -7.20
CA MET A 35 -15.03 3.33 -8.23
C MET A 35 -13.83 2.59 -7.63
N SER A 36 -13.07 3.20 -6.71
CA SER A 36 -11.96 2.54 -6.01
C SER A 36 -12.43 1.32 -5.20
N LYS A 37 -13.56 1.43 -4.49
CA LYS A 37 -14.15 0.29 -3.76
C LYS A 37 -14.72 -0.80 -4.68
N LEU A 38 -15.31 -0.42 -5.80
CA LEU A 38 -15.77 -1.37 -6.81
C LEU A 38 -14.58 -2.11 -7.42
N VAL A 39 -13.55 -1.39 -7.85
CA VAL A 39 -12.34 -1.96 -8.46
C VAL A 39 -11.64 -2.91 -7.51
N THR A 40 -11.45 -2.55 -6.24
CA THR A 40 -10.85 -3.44 -5.22
C THR A 40 -11.71 -4.67 -4.90
N LYS A 41 -13.03 -4.60 -5.09
CA LYS A 41 -13.94 -5.73 -4.87
C LYS A 41 -14.07 -6.65 -6.10
N LEU A 42 -14.11 -6.08 -7.31
CA LEU A 42 -14.28 -6.78 -8.59
C LEU A 42 -12.96 -7.38 -9.09
N THR A 43 -11.86 -6.67 -8.85
CA THR A 43 -10.49 -7.14 -8.97
C THR A 43 -9.86 -7.03 -7.60
N PRO A 44 -10.07 -8.03 -6.71
CA PRO A 44 -9.20 -8.16 -5.55
C PRO A 44 -7.80 -8.33 -6.13
N GLU A 45 -7.04 -7.23 -6.14
CA GLU A 45 -5.62 -7.29 -6.38
C GLU A 45 -5.11 -8.36 -5.41
N PRO A 46 -4.47 -9.44 -5.90
CA PRO A 46 -3.96 -10.46 -5.03
C PRO A 46 -3.04 -9.71 -4.09
N VAL A 47 -3.49 -9.55 -2.84
CA VAL A 47 -2.68 -8.99 -1.78
C VAL A 47 -1.41 -9.79 -1.88
N ILE A 48 -0.33 -9.13 -2.31
CA ILE A 48 1.01 -9.67 -2.17
C ILE A 48 1.19 -9.60 -0.66
N VAL A 49 0.58 -10.56 0.04
CA VAL A 49 0.92 -10.87 1.40
C VAL A 49 2.42 -11.05 1.29
N PRO A 50 3.25 -10.23 1.97
CA PRO A 50 4.67 -10.53 2.05
C PRO A 50 4.67 -11.97 2.51
N ALA A 51 5.11 -12.87 1.62
CA ALA A 51 4.83 -14.29 1.74
C ALA A 51 5.16 -14.63 3.18
N LYS A 52 4.15 -15.03 3.97
CA LYS A 52 4.38 -15.45 5.35
C LYS A 52 5.53 -16.42 5.20
N VAL A 53 6.70 -16.07 5.73
CA VAL A 53 7.89 -16.87 5.54
C VAL A 53 7.52 -18.20 6.15
N VAL A 54 7.08 -19.11 5.29
CA VAL A 54 6.92 -20.50 5.66
C VAL A 54 8.37 -20.85 5.84
N THR A 55 8.83 -20.81 7.10
CA THR A 55 10.00 -21.56 7.49
C THR A 55 9.66 -22.98 7.08
N LYS A 56 9.99 -23.31 5.83
CA LYS A 56 10.00 -24.64 5.31
C LYS A 56 10.93 -25.31 6.29
N LYS A 57 10.38 -26.14 7.18
CA LYS A 57 11.16 -26.94 8.10
C LYS A 57 12.10 -27.70 7.17
N GLN A 58 13.36 -27.26 7.09
CA GLN A 58 14.36 -27.93 6.30
C GLN A 58 14.30 -29.38 6.74
N PRO A 59 14.28 -30.37 5.82
CA PRO A 59 14.33 -31.77 6.22
C PRO A 59 15.46 -31.87 7.24
N GLY A 60 15.11 -32.30 8.46
CA GLY A 60 15.96 -32.16 9.63
C GLY A 60 17.37 -32.58 9.26
N VAL A 61 18.33 -31.69 9.50
CA VAL A 61 19.70 -31.84 9.03
C VAL A 61 20.15 -33.26 9.37
N ASP A 62 20.44 -34.04 8.33
CA ASP A 62 20.83 -35.44 8.49
C ASP A 62 22.03 -35.50 9.44
N PRO A 63 21.94 -36.23 10.57
CA PRO A 63 23.03 -36.38 11.52
C PRO A 63 24.34 -36.84 10.85
N GLN A 64 24.23 -37.58 9.74
CA GLN A 64 25.38 -38.00 8.95
C GLN A 64 26.03 -36.83 8.22
N LEU A 65 25.24 -35.92 7.63
CA LEU A 65 25.74 -34.69 7.00
C LEU A 65 26.44 -33.78 8.03
N LEU A 66 25.91 -33.66 9.25
CA LEU A 66 26.56 -32.90 10.32
C LEU A 66 27.91 -33.50 10.74
N LYS A 67 28.01 -34.84 10.83
CA LYS A 67 29.27 -35.52 11.12
C LYS A 67 30.31 -35.31 10.03
N VAL A 68 29.93 -35.43 8.77
CA VAL A 68 30.85 -35.20 7.65
C VAL A 68 31.28 -33.74 7.58
N LEU A 69 30.35 -32.79 7.75
CA LEU A 69 30.67 -31.37 7.71
C LEU A 69 31.60 -30.96 8.87
N SER A 70 31.37 -31.48 10.08
CA SER A 70 32.25 -31.21 11.23
C SER A 70 33.65 -31.81 11.07
N ALA A 71 33.78 -33.01 10.50
CA ALA A 71 35.07 -33.60 10.15
C ALA A 71 35.81 -32.76 9.10
N ALA A 72 35.12 -32.36 8.02
CA ALA A 72 35.67 -31.55 6.96
C ALA A 72 36.15 -30.17 7.46
N VAL A 73 35.37 -29.51 8.33
CA VAL A 73 35.76 -28.21 8.92
C VAL A 73 36.98 -28.36 9.84
N LYS A 74 37.05 -29.44 10.62
CA LYS A 74 38.20 -29.71 11.50
C LYS A 74 39.47 -29.95 10.68
N GLU A 75 39.37 -30.70 9.59
CA GLU A 75 40.49 -30.96 8.69
C GLU A 75 40.94 -29.72 7.93
N HIS A 76 40.00 -28.91 7.42
CA HIS A 76 40.32 -27.63 6.80
C HIS A 76 41.05 -26.69 7.78
N ARG A 77 40.61 -26.62 9.04
CA ARG A 77 41.26 -25.81 10.08
C ARG A 77 42.65 -26.34 10.47
N ALA A 78 42.83 -27.66 10.49
CA ALA A 78 44.13 -28.28 10.73
C ALA A 78 45.11 -28.07 9.56
N ARG A 79 44.58 -27.99 8.33
CA ARG A 79 45.35 -27.76 7.10
C ARG A 79 45.67 -26.28 6.84
N GLN A 80 44.93 -25.37 7.46
CA GLN A 80 45.12 -23.92 7.44
C GLN A 80 46.01 -23.42 8.60
N LYS A 81 46.65 -24.33 9.34
CA LYS A 81 47.58 -24.06 10.42
C LYS A 81 48.89 -24.76 10.15
#